data_AF-A0A9X1NHY7-F1
#
_entry.id   AF-A0A9X1NHY7-F1
#
_cell.length_a   1.000
_cell.length_b   1.000
_cell.length_c   1.000
_cell.angle_alpha   90.00
_cell.angle_beta   90.00
_cell.angle_gamma   90.00
#
_symmetry.space_group_name_H-M   'P 1'
#
loop_
_entity.id
_entity.type
_entity.pdbx_description
1 polymer ?
#
loop_
_entity_poly.entity_id
_entity_poly.type
_entity_poly.pdbx_seq_one_letter_code
_entity_poly.pdbx_strand_id
1 'polypeptide(L)'
;MSENGPGPKPGENETITGTPSELEQQIQMRRERLAATIDELSGRAHPKAIAQQGAALVSARVQSVTHTPEGELRTERLAAVAGAFVVLAGVLIFSRSRG
;
A
#
# COMPACT_ATOMS: atom_id res chain seq x y z
N MET A 1 44.20 -8.61 36.59
CA MET A 1 43.18 -9.08 35.64
C MET A 1 41.87 -8.39 35.95
N SER A 2 41.37 -7.52 35.07
CA SER A 2 39.96 -7.13 35.03
C SER A 2 39.54 -7.14 33.57
N GLU A 3 38.61 -8.03 33.25
CA GLU A 3 38.13 -8.32 31.91
C GLU A 3 37.37 -7.11 31.34
N ASN A 4 37.92 -6.52 30.28
CA ASN A 4 37.15 -5.66 29.39
C ASN A 4 36.40 -6.58 28.44
N GLY A 5 35.20 -7.00 28.85
CA GLY A 5 34.34 -7.88 28.05
C GLY A 5 33.98 -7.22 26.71
N PRO A 6 33.86 -7.99 25.62
CA PRO A 6 33.58 -7.45 24.30
C PRO A 6 32.25 -6.69 24.31
N GLY A 7 32.25 -5.47 23.76
CA GLY A 7 31.03 -4.66 23.63
C GLY A 7 29.91 -5.38 22.86
N PRO A 8 28.65 -4.92 23.03
CA PRO A 8 27.47 -5.58 22.49
C PRO A 8 27.60 -5.78 20.98
N LYS A 9 27.31 -7.01 20.53
CA LYS A 9 27.48 -7.40 19.13
C LYS A 9 26.30 -6.83 18.32
N PRO A 10 26.54 -6.17 17.16
CA PRO A 10 25.46 -5.71 16.29
C PRO A 10 24.62 -6.92 15.83
N GLY A 11 23.39 -7.03 16.33
CA GLY A 11 22.47 -8.14 16.01
C GLY A 11 21.85 -8.84 17.23
N GLU A 12 22.28 -8.52 18.45
CA GLU A 12 21.56 -8.94 19.65
C GLU A 12 20.26 -8.13 19.71
N ASN A 13 19.11 -8.80 19.56
CA ASN A 13 17.81 -8.20 19.82
C ASN A 13 17.86 -7.61 21.22
N GLU A 14 17.99 -6.28 21.31
CA GLU A 14 17.93 -5.51 22.55
C GLU A 14 16.57 -5.81 23.17
N THR A 15 16.58 -6.84 24.01
CA THR A 15 15.38 -7.40 24.61
C THR A 15 14.90 -6.30 25.50
N ILE A 16 13.72 -5.75 25.20
CA ILE A 16 13.22 -4.56 25.89
C ILE A 16 13.05 -4.94 27.36
N THR A 17 14.04 -4.57 28.17
CA THR A 17 14.17 -4.93 29.56
C THR A 17 14.35 -3.61 30.29
N GLY A 18 13.40 -3.28 31.16
CA GLY A 18 13.36 -2.00 31.83
C GLY A 18 12.09 -1.85 32.67
N THR A 19 12.12 -0.85 33.53
CA THR A 19 10.96 -0.39 34.30
C THR A 19 9.88 0.15 33.36
N PRO A 20 8.59 0.18 33.76
CA PRO A 20 7.51 0.68 32.91
C PRO A 20 7.77 2.04 32.25
N SER A 21 8.38 2.98 33.00
CA SER A 21 8.75 4.30 32.47
C SER A 21 9.81 4.26 31.37
N GLU A 22 10.78 3.34 31.47
CA GLU A 22 11.83 3.18 30.45
C GLU A 22 11.25 2.54 29.18
N LEU A 23 10.26 1.65 29.31
CA LEU A 23 9.54 1.07 28.18
C LEU A 23 8.75 2.14 27.42
N GLU A 24 8.03 3.01 28.14
CA GLU A 24 7.26 4.11 27.55
C GLU A 24 8.15 5.06 26.76
N GLN A 25 9.30 5.44 27.32
CA GLN A 25 10.28 6.28 26.63
C GLN A 25 10.84 5.59 25.38
N GLN A 26 11.18 4.31 25.46
CA GLN A 26 11.68 3.55 24.31
C GLN A 26 10.63 3.42 23.20
N ILE A 27 9.37 3.20 23.56
CA ILE A 27 8.26 3.14 22.60
C ILE A 27 8.10 4.50 21.91
N GLN A 28 8.16 5.60 22.68
CA GLN A 28 8.03 6.94 22.14
C GLN A 28 9.15 7.26 21.15
N MET A 29 10.41 7.00 21.52
CA MET A 29 11.56 7.17 20.62
C MET A 29 11.45 6.32 19.36
N ARG A 30 10.97 5.07 19.47
CA ARG A 30 10.75 4.19 18.31
C ARG A 30 9.64 4.71 17.40
N ARG A 31 8.54 5.23 17.96
CA ARG A 31 7.44 5.83 17.18
C ARG A 31 7.91 7.06 16.41
N GLU A 32 8.70 7.92 17.02
CA GLU A 32 9.26 9.11 16.37
C GLU A 32 10.17 8.73 15.19
N ARG A 33 11.05 7.75 15.38
CA ARG A 33 11.89 7.22 14.29
C ARG A 33 11.04 6.63 13.16
N LEU A 34 9.98 5.90 13.47
CA LEU A 34 9.07 5.32 12.48
C LEU A 34 8.32 6.41 11.70
N ALA A 35 7.80 7.43 12.39
CA ALA A 35 7.14 8.57 11.73
C ALA A 35 8.08 9.28 10.77
N ALA A 36 9.31 9.58 11.20
CA ALA A 36 10.33 10.18 10.34
C ALA A 36 10.66 9.30 9.11
N THR A 37 10.75 7.98 9.30
CA THR A 37 11.00 7.04 8.21
C THR A 37 9.83 6.97 7.23
N ILE A 38 8.59 7.01 7.75
CA ILE A 38 7.38 7.03 6.93
C ILE A 38 7.30 8.31 6.10
N ASP A 39 7.62 9.46 6.67
CA ASP A 39 7.63 10.74 5.95
C ASP A 39 8.70 10.77 4.85
N GLU A 40 9.90 10.25 5.14
CA GLU A 40 10.95 10.10 4.15
C GLU A 40 10.54 9.13 3.02
N LEU A 41 9.92 8.01 3.37
CA LEU A 41 9.42 7.04 2.40
C LEU A 41 8.25 7.62 1.59
N SER A 42 7.37 8.38 2.20
CA SER A 42 6.26 9.08 1.54
C SER A 42 6.77 10.12 0.55
N GLY A 43 7.80 10.89 0.94
CA GLY A 43 8.45 11.86 0.06
C GLY A 43 9.24 11.22 -1.10
N ARG A 44 9.89 10.07 -0.85
CA ARG A 44 10.68 9.34 -1.86
C ARG A 44 9.82 8.44 -2.76
N ALA A 45 8.73 7.89 -2.23
CA ALA A 45 7.77 7.13 -3.01
C ALA A 45 7.16 8.09 -4.03
N HIS A 46 7.64 8.04 -5.27
CA HIS A 46 7.09 8.85 -6.35
C HIS A 46 5.61 8.46 -6.54
N PRO A 47 4.65 9.29 -6.08
CA PRO A 47 3.24 8.90 -6.13
C PRO A 47 2.82 8.71 -7.58
N LYS A 48 3.45 9.48 -8.47
CA LYS A 48 3.32 9.39 -9.92
C LYS A 48 3.80 8.04 -10.47
N ALA A 49 4.90 7.48 -9.97
CA ALA A 49 5.39 6.17 -10.44
C ALA A 49 4.49 5.04 -9.95
N ILE A 50 4.02 5.09 -8.70
CA ILE A 50 3.03 4.12 -8.17
C ILE A 50 1.72 4.23 -8.94
N ALA A 51 1.22 5.43 -9.17
CA ALA A 51 0.00 5.67 -9.95
C ALA A 51 0.16 5.21 -11.41
N GLN A 52 1.31 5.45 -12.04
CA GLN A 52 1.60 4.97 -13.39
C GLN A 52 1.66 3.45 -13.48
N GLN A 53 2.28 2.78 -12.50
CA GLN A 53 2.28 1.32 -12.42
C GLN A 53 0.86 0.77 -12.22
N GLY A 54 0.06 1.39 -11.35
CA GLY A 54 -1.35 1.07 -11.18
C GLY A 54 -2.16 1.26 -12.46
N ALA A 55 -1.97 2.39 -13.15
CA ALA A 55 -2.64 2.69 -14.42
C ALA A 55 -2.24 1.71 -15.53
N ALA A 56 -0.97 1.30 -15.59
CA ALA A 56 -0.49 0.30 -16.55
C ALA A 56 -1.13 -1.07 -16.29
N LEU A 57 -1.21 -1.51 -15.02
CA LEU A 57 -1.88 -2.75 -14.64
C LEU A 57 -3.38 -2.73 -14.95
N VAL A 58 -4.06 -1.62 -14.65
CA VAL A 58 -5.48 -1.43 -15.00
C VAL A 58 -5.67 -1.47 -16.51
N SER A 59 -4.84 -0.77 -17.27
CA SER A 59 -4.92 -0.75 -18.74
C SER A 59 -4.69 -2.13 -19.33
N ALA A 60 -3.70 -2.88 -18.85
CA ALA A 60 -3.44 -4.26 -19.27
C ALA A 60 -4.63 -5.18 -18.96
N ARG A 61 -5.26 -5.02 -17.80
CA ARG A 61 -6.45 -5.79 -17.42
C ARG A 61 -7.68 -5.39 -18.24
N VAL A 62 -7.86 -4.12 -18.55
CA VAL A 62 -8.95 -3.67 -19.43
C VAL A 62 -8.76 -4.23 -20.83
N GLN A 63 -7.54 -4.17 -21.37
CA GLN A 63 -7.23 -4.74 -22.68
C GLN A 63 -7.48 -6.25 -22.70
N SER A 64 -7.05 -7.00 -21.68
CA SER A 64 -7.28 -8.46 -21.63
C SER A 64 -8.74 -8.88 -21.44
N VAL A 65 -9.55 -8.02 -20.82
CA VAL A 65 -11.00 -8.27 -20.66
C VAL A 65 -11.77 -7.89 -21.94
N THR A 66 -11.29 -6.90 -22.70
CA THR A 66 -11.99 -6.33 -23.87
C THR A 66 -11.52 -6.88 -25.22
N HIS A 67 -10.27 -7.37 -25.33
CA HIS A 67 -9.65 -7.88 -26.55
C HIS A 67 -9.21 -9.34 -26.40
N THR A 68 -9.28 -10.12 -27.47
CA THR A 68 -8.64 -11.45 -27.56
C THR A 68 -7.16 -11.34 -27.95
N PRO A 69 -6.35 -12.39 -27.72
CA PRO A 69 -4.98 -12.47 -28.24
C PRO A 69 -4.86 -12.23 -29.76
N GLU A 70 -5.93 -12.50 -30.51
CA GLU A 70 -6.01 -12.35 -31.97
C GLU A 70 -6.43 -10.93 -32.43
N GLY A 71 -6.71 -10.00 -31.50
CA GLY A 71 -6.97 -8.60 -31.81
C GLY A 71 -8.44 -8.25 -32.10
N GLU A 72 -9.39 -9.17 -31.92
CA GLU A 72 -10.81 -8.87 -32.06
C GLU A 72 -11.41 -8.37 -30.74
N LEU A 73 -12.20 -7.29 -30.85
CA LEU A 73 -13.05 -6.81 -29.77
C LEU A 73 -14.13 -7.85 -29.49
N ARG A 74 -14.15 -8.40 -28.27
CA ARG A 74 -15.26 -9.26 -27.85
C ARG A 74 -16.48 -8.39 -27.58
N THR A 75 -17.24 -8.08 -28.61
CA THR A 75 -18.45 -7.24 -28.55
C THR A 75 -19.42 -7.70 -27.47
N GLU A 76 -19.55 -9.02 -27.25
CA GLU A 76 -20.31 -9.62 -26.15
C GLU A 76 -19.76 -9.21 -24.76
N ARG A 77 -18.44 -9.24 -24.57
CA ARG A 77 -17.81 -8.84 -23.29
C ARG A 77 -17.83 -7.34 -23.08
N LEU A 78 -17.65 -6.56 -24.15
CA LEU A 78 -17.76 -5.10 -24.12
C LEU A 78 -19.16 -4.66 -23.69
N ALA A 79 -20.20 -5.28 -24.25
CA ALA A 79 -21.58 -5.01 -23.85
C ALA A 79 -21.82 -5.38 -22.36
N ALA A 80 -21.31 -6.53 -21.91
CA ALA A 80 -21.42 -6.95 -20.52
C ALA A 80 -20.71 -5.99 -19.54
N VAL A 81 -19.49 -5.57 -19.86
CA VAL A 81 -18.71 -4.61 -19.05
C VAL A 81 -19.40 -3.25 -19.02
N ALA A 82 -19.83 -2.73 -20.17
CA ALA A 82 -20.57 -1.47 -20.24
C ALA A 82 -21.88 -1.52 -19.43
N GLY A 83 -22.63 -2.61 -19.53
CA GLY A 83 -23.85 -2.83 -18.75
C GLY A 83 -23.59 -2.81 -17.24
N ALA A 84 -22.52 -3.47 -16.77
CA ALA A 84 -22.15 -3.47 -15.36
C ALA A 84 -21.84 -2.05 -14.83
N PHE A 85 -21.15 -1.22 -15.62
CA PHE A 85 -20.88 0.17 -15.25
C PHE A 85 -22.17 1.01 -15.16
N VAL A 86 -23.11 0.83 -16.08
CA VAL A 86 -24.40 1.54 -16.06
C VAL A 86 -25.20 1.17 -14.81
N VAL A 87 -25.26 -0.12 -14.46
CA VAL A 87 -25.95 -0.59 -13.24
C VAL A 87 -25.28 0.00 -12.00
N LEU A 88 -23.95 -0.07 -11.90
CA LEU A 88 -23.23 0.46 -10.74
C LEU A 88 -23.42 1.98 -10.59
N ALA A 89 -23.34 2.72 -11.69
CA ALA A 89 -23.60 4.16 -11.69
C ALA A 89 -25.03 4.48 -11.26
N GLY A 90 -26.02 3.73 -11.75
CA GLY A 90 -27.41 3.86 -11.34
C GLY A 90 -27.59 3.62 -9.84
N VAL A 91 -26.98 2.56 -9.29
CA VAL A 91 -27.02 2.24 -7.85
C VAL A 91 -26.37 3.35 -7.02
N LEU A 92 -25.21 3.87 -7.44
CA LEU A 92 -24.52 4.94 -6.73
C LEU A 92 -25.28 6.27 -6.73
N ILE A 93 -25.92 6.61 -7.85
CA ILE A 93 -26.76 7.81 -7.96
C ILE A 93 -27.99 7.66 -7.07
N PHE A 94 -28.61 6.49 -7.10
CA PHE A 94 -29.80 6.18 -6.30
C PHE A 94 -29.51 6.10 -4.80
N SER A 95 -28.34 5.58 -4.40
CA SER A 95 -27.95 5.55 -2.99
C SER A 95 -27.62 6.95 -2.48
N ARG A 96 -27.07 7.83 -3.32
CA ARG A 96 -26.81 9.24 -2.97
C ARG A 96 -28.09 10.08 -2.88
N SER A 97 -29.14 9.75 -3.63
CA SER A 97 -30.40 10.50 -3.56
C SER A 97 -31.30 10.10 -2.38
N ARG A 98 -30.94 9.04 -1.65
CA ARG A 98 -31.69 8.53 -0.49
C ARG A 98 -31.04 8.82 0.87
N GLY A 99 -29.87 9.44 0.89
CA GLY A 99 -29.21 9.95 2.09
C GLY A 99 -29.29 11.46 2.13
#